data_AF-A0A966UR07-F1
#
_entry.id   AF-A0A966UR07-F1
#
_cell.length_a   1.000
_cell.length_b   1.000
_cell.length_c   1.000
_cell.angle_alpha   90.00
_cell.angle_beta   90.00
_cell.angle_gamma   90.00
#
_symmetry.space_group_name_H-M   'P 1'
#
loop_
_entity.id
_entity.type
_entity.pdbx_description
1 polymer ?
#
loop_
_entity_poly.entity_id
_entity_poly.type
_entity_poly.pdbx_seq_one_letter_code
_entity_poly.pdbx_strand_id
1 'polypeptide(L)'
;MKSAILNEFRRGILNHFAGIAIVHQPSLAEGVYGPIHSEKVLKFNRKALRSISKRKVEKVDPRVVGVEDRMIVKVGKPGSRERVDALASQYAAILAHGEEVSPFSEG
;
A
#
# COMPACT_ATOMS: atom_id res chain seq x y z
N MET A 1 6.57 20.51 9.20
CA MET A 1 7.23 19.67 10.23
C MET A 1 6.28 18.55 10.64
N LYS A 2 6.68 17.27 10.59
CA LYS A 2 5.91 16.19 11.23
C LYS A 2 6.03 16.40 12.75
N SER A 3 4.94 16.68 13.45
CA SER A 3 5.01 16.94 14.88
C SER A 3 5.58 15.72 15.62
N ALA A 4 6.55 15.94 16.49
CA ALA A 4 7.15 14.89 17.31
C ALA A 4 6.09 14.13 18.11
N ILE A 5 5.10 14.87 18.61
CA ILE A 5 3.93 14.38 19.35
C ILE A 5 3.15 13.32 18.56
N LEU A 6 2.83 13.57 17.28
CA LEU A 6 2.08 12.59 16.47
C LEU A 6 2.89 11.32 16.19
N ASN A 7 4.22 11.44 16.08
CA ASN A 7 5.08 10.28 15.87
C ASN A 7 5.23 9.44 17.15
N GLU A 8 5.32 10.06 18.32
CA GLU A 8 5.34 9.37 19.62
C GLU A 8 4.00 8.68 19.89
N PHE A 9 2.89 9.36 19.66
CA PHE A 9 1.55 8.79 19.81
C PHE A 9 1.36 7.56 18.91
N ARG A 10 1.77 7.64 17.64
CA ARG A 10 1.71 6.50 16.70
C ARG A 10 2.57 5.32 17.15
N ARG A 11 3.76 5.58 17.73
CA ARG A 11 4.61 4.53 18.32
C ARG A 11 3.97 3.91 19.55
N GLY A 12 3.31 4.72 20.39
CA GLY A 12 2.57 4.27 21.56
C GLY A 12 1.45 3.29 21.20
N ILE A 13 0.59 3.66 20.24
CA ILE A 13 -0.53 2.82 19.79
C ILE A 13 -0.04 1.44 19.30
N LEU A 14 1.01 1.40 18.47
CA LEU A 14 1.53 0.14 17.93
C LEU A 14 2.15 -0.78 18.98
N ASN A 15 2.56 -0.24 20.13
CA ASN A 15 3.12 -1.01 21.24
C ASN A 15 2.06 -1.37 22.29
N HIS A 16 0.89 -0.71 22.28
CA HIS A 16 -0.17 -0.92 23.27
C HIS A 16 -0.86 -2.27 23.11
N PHE A 17 -1.00 -2.75 21.87
CA PHE A 17 -1.65 -4.04 21.59
C PHE A 17 -0.63 -5.19 21.50
N ALA A 18 -0.85 -6.25 22.28
CA ALA A 18 0.01 -7.44 22.29
C ALA A 18 -0.30 -8.43 21.15
N GLY A 19 -1.56 -8.49 20.71
CA GLY A 19 -2.05 -9.48 19.75
C GLY A 19 -3.58 -9.52 19.71
N ILE A 20 -4.13 -10.52 19.02
CA ILE A 20 -5.57 -10.81 19.03
C ILE A 20 -5.80 -12.04 19.90
N ALA A 21 -6.70 -11.92 20.88
CA ALA A 21 -7.17 -13.06 21.66
C ALA A 21 -8.18 -13.86 20.84
N ILE A 22 -7.98 -15.17 20.74
CA ILE A 22 -8.90 -16.09 20.08
C ILE A 22 -9.27 -17.18 21.07
N VAL A 23 -10.54 -17.58 21.04
CA VAL A 23 -11.04 -18.72 21.81
C VAL A 23 -10.27 -19.98 21.40
N HIS A 24 -9.71 -20.66 22.38
CA HIS A 24 -8.93 -21.87 22.17
C HIS A 24 -9.29 -22.91 23.22
N GLN A 25 -9.58 -24.12 22.75
CA GLN A 25 -9.76 -25.28 23.60
C GLN A 25 -8.45 -26.09 23.59
N PRO A 26 -7.70 -26.14 24.70
CA PRO A 26 -6.49 -26.95 24.78
C PRO A 26 -6.84 -28.44 24.77
N SER A 27 -6.06 -29.25 24.06
CA SER A 27 -6.16 -30.70 24.13
C SER A 27 -5.45 -31.22 25.38
N LEU A 28 -6.10 -32.11 26.13
CA LEU A 28 -5.46 -32.85 27.22
C LEU A 28 -4.58 -33.97 26.65
N ALA A 29 -3.83 -34.67 27.53
CA ALA A 29 -3.18 -35.91 27.15
C ALA A 29 -4.22 -36.87 26.53
N GLU A 30 -3.83 -37.59 25.47
CA GLU A 30 -4.69 -38.50 24.69
C GLU A 30 -5.72 -37.84 23.76
N GLY A 31 -5.61 -36.54 23.47
CA GLY A 31 -6.43 -35.89 22.43
C GLY A 31 -7.88 -35.64 22.84
N VAL A 32 -8.22 -35.87 24.11
CA VAL A 32 -9.51 -35.55 24.70
C VAL A 32 -9.59 -34.03 24.92
N TYR A 33 -10.64 -33.39 24.40
CA TYR A 33 -10.91 -31.98 24.66
C TYR A 33 -11.59 -31.83 26.02
N GLY A 34 -10.92 -31.14 26.95
CA GLY A 34 -11.46 -30.88 28.29
C GLY A 34 -12.50 -29.74 28.31
N PRO A 35 -13.21 -29.54 29.44
CA PRO A 35 -14.19 -28.46 29.61
C PRO A 35 -13.56 -27.06 29.74
N ILE A 36 -12.23 -26.96 29.64
CA ILE A 36 -11.49 -25.72 29.83
C ILE A 36 -11.55 -24.93 28.53
N HIS A 37 -12.14 -23.74 28.59
CA HIS A 37 -12.03 -22.73 27.54
C HIS A 37 -10.92 -21.75 27.94
N SER A 38 -9.94 -21.56 27.05
CA SER A 38 -8.84 -20.63 27.26
C SER A 38 -8.78 -19.63 26.12
N GLU A 39 -8.21 -18.45 26.36
CA GLU A 39 -7.91 -17.51 25.28
C GLU A 39 -6.45 -17.65 24.88
N LYS A 40 -6.21 -17.88 23.59
CA LYS A 40 -4.86 -17.88 23.02
C LYS A 40 -4.62 -16.52 22.37
N VAL A 41 -3.56 -15.84 22.81
CA VAL A 41 -3.14 -14.58 22.20
C VAL A 41 -2.24 -14.84 21.00
N LEU A 42 -2.74 -14.57 19.79
CA LEU A 42 -1.92 -14.50 18.59
C LEU A 42 -1.15 -13.19 18.58
N LYS A 43 0.12 -13.27 18.97
CA LYS A 43 1.01 -12.10 19.07
C LYS A 43 1.23 -11.48 17.68
N PHE A 44 1.10 -10.17 17.59
CA PHE A 44 1.44 -9.47 16.36
C PHE A 44 2.94 -9.56 16.05
N ASN A 45 3.29 -9.73 14.78
CA ASN A 45 4.68 -9.65 14.34
C ASN A 45 5.16 -8.18 14.43
N ARG A 46 5.82 -7.84 15.53
CA ARG A 46 6.32 -6.48 15.80
C ARG A 46 7.32 -5.99 14.76
N LYS A 47 8.13 -6.88 14.17
CA LYS A 47 9.08 -6.50 13.11
C LYS A 47 8.33 -6.05 11.85
N ALA A 48 7.29 -6.79 11.47
CA ALA A 48 6.44 -6.46 10.33
C ALA A 48 5.60 -5.18 10.57
N LEU A 49 5.03 -4.99 11.77
CA LEU A 49 4.30 -3.76 12.08
C LEU A 49 5.20 -2.51 12.02
N ARG A 50 6.45 -2.63 12.49
CA ARG A 50 7.44 -1.53 12.39
C ARG A 50 7.80 -1.23 10.94
N SER A 51 7.92 -2.22 10.06
CA SER A 51 8.22 -1.97 8.64
C SER A 51 7.04 -1.33 7.90
N ILE A 52 5.80 -1.74 8.20
CA ILE A 52 4.58 -1.10 7.66
C ILE A 52 4.54 0.38 8.02
N SER A 53 4.89 0.74 9.26
CA SER A 53 4.92 2.14 9.71
C SER A 53 5.99 2.99 8.99
N LYS A 54 7.09 2.36 8.56
CA LYS A 54 8.23 3.00 7.89
C LYS A 54 8.04 3.13 6.39
N ARG A 55 7.21 2.28 5.78
CA ARG A 55 6.88 2.36 4.35
C ARG A 55 6.17 3.69 4.14
N LYS A 56 6.88 4.66 3.54
CA LYS A 56 6.24 5.85 2.97
C LYS A 56 5.37 5.33 1.83
N VAL A 57 4.10 5.08 2.11
CA VAL A 57 3.11 5.02 1.04
C VAL A 57 3.12 6.43 0.49
N GLU A 58 3.73 6.60 -0.68
CA GLU A 58 3.54 7.82 -1.45
C GLU A 58 2.04 7.97 -1.59
N LYS A 59 1.52 9.10 -1.10
CA LYS A 59 0.10 9.38 -1.11
C LYS A 59 -0.26 9.64 -2.57
N VAL A 60 -0.52 8.57 -3.31
CA VAL A 60 -1.06 8.63 -4.65
C VAL A 60 -2.37 9.38 -4.53
N ASP A 61 -2.60 10.37 -5.40
CA ASP A 61 -3.86 11.08 -5.46
C ASP A 61 -4.98 10.03 -5.55
N PRO A 62 -6.01 10.06 -4.68
CA PRO A 62 -7.11 9.10 -4.73
C PRO A 62 -7.79 8.99 -6.11
N ARG A 63 -7.65 10.02 -6.96
CA ARG A 63 -8.12 10.02 -8.36
C ARG A 63 -7.26 9.20 -9.32
N VAL A 64 -6.05 8.81 -8.92
CA VAL A 64 -5.05 8.07 -9.71
C VAL A 64 -4.99 6.59 -9.30
N VAL A 65 -5.80 6.17 -8.32
CA VAL A 65 -5.99 4.74 -8.01
C VAL A 65 -7.03 4.17 -8.96
N GLY A 66 -6.64 3.97 -10.21
CA GLY A 66 -7.50 3.41 -11.24
C GLY A 66 -6.88 3.52 -12.62
N VAL A 67 -6.75 2.35 -13.25
CA VAL A 67 -6.22 2.09 -14.59
C VAL A 67 -4.69 1.95 -14.65
N GLU A 68 -4.27 0.79 -15.16
CA GLU A 68 -2.89 0.50 -15.52
C GLU A 68 -2.33 1.62 -16.40
N ASP A 69 -1.08 2.01 -16.16
CA ASP A 69 -0.40 2.99 -17.00
C ASP A 69 -0.15 2.38 -18.40
N ARG A 70 -1.08 2.67 -19.31
CA ARG A 70 -1.10 2.21 -20.70
C ARG A 70 -0.25 3.07 -21.64
N MET A 71 0.58 3.99 -21.14
CA MET A 71 1.53 4.70 -22.01
C MET A 71 2.48 3.70 -22.67
N ILE A 72 2.54 3.74 -24.01
CA ILE A 72 3.42 2.86 -24.82
C ILE A 72 4.88 3.10 -24.42
N VAL A 73 5.26 4.38 -24.26
CA VAL A 73 6.56 4.80 -23.73
C VAL A 73 6.35 5.42 -22.35
N LYS A 74 6.73 4.70 -21.30
CA LYS A 74 6.52 5.15 -19.91
C LYS A 74 7.49 6.28 -19.55
N VAL A 75 6.95 7.44 -19.17
CA VAL A 75 7.72 8.61 -18.71
C VAL A 75 7.22 9.05 -17.33
N GLY A 76 8.13 9.13 -16.36
CA GLY A 76 7.84 9.58 -15.00
C GLY A 76 6.69 8.82 -14.32
N LYS A 77 6.18 9.40 -13.22
CA LYS A 77 4.96 8.89 -12.55
C LYS A 77 3.70 9.46 -13.23
N PRO A 78 2.56 8.74 -13.18
CA PRO A 78 1.28 9.30 -13.60
C PRO A 78 1.03 10.67 -12.93
N GLY A 79 0.68 11.68 -13.74
CA GLY A 79 0.45 13.06 -13.26
C GLY A 79 1.69 13.88 -12.92
N SER A 80 2.91 13.38 -13.13
CA SER A 80 4.14 14.17 -12.97
C SER A 80 4.28 15.23 -14.05
N ARG A 81 4.99 16.33 -13.76
CA ARG A 81 5.24 17.41 -14.74
C ARG A 81 6.00 16.91 -15.97
N GLU A 82 7.02 16.08 -15.73
CA GLU A 82 7.81 15.41 -16.78
C GLU A 82 6.93 14.64 -17.76
N ARG A 83 5.88 13.98 -17.28
CA ARG A 83 4.95 13.24 -18.14
C ARG A 83 4.09 14.17 -19.00
N VAL A 84 3.63 15.29 -18.45
CA VAL A 84 2.85 16.28 -19.20
C VAL A 84 3.69 16.87 -20.34
N ASP A 85 4.94 17.21 -20.06
CA ASP A 85 5.85 17.79 -21.05
C ASP A 85 6.21 16.76 -22.15
N ALA A 86 6.38 15.48 -21.78
CA ALA A 86 6.58 14.40 -22.74
C ALA A 86 5.35 14.15 -23.63
N LEU A 87 4.13 14.14 -23.07
CA LEU A 87 2.90 14.00 -23.85
C LEU A 87 2.69 15.18 -24.80
N ALA A 88 2.95 16.41 -24.35
CA ALA A 88 2.87 17.58 -25.19
C ALA A 88 3.83 17.48 -26.40
N SER A 89 5.04 16.99 -26.16
CA SER A 89 6.04 16.78 -27.22
C SER A 89 5.62 15.68 -28.21
N GLN A 90 5.04 14.58 -27.71
CA GLN A 90 4.54 13.50 -28.54
C GLN A 90 3.36 13.95 -29.42
N TYR A 91 2.38 14.65 -28.86
CA TYR A 91 1.26 15.20 -29.64
C TYR A 91 1.71 16.23 -30.67
N ALA A 92 2.70 17.06 -30.34
CA ALA A 92 3.28 18.00 -31.29
C ALA A 92 3.94 17.28 -32.48
N ALA A 93 4.67 16.18 -32.23
CA ALA A 93 5.26 15.36 -33.29
C ALA A 93 4.18 14.67 -34.14
N ILE A 94 3.15 14.11 -33.51
CA ILE A 94 2.00 13.46 -34.19
C ILE A 94 1.30 14.45 -35.13
N LEU A 95 1.01 15.67 -34.66
CA LEU A 95 0.42 16.73 -35.47
C LEU A 95 1.32 17.17 -36.64
N ALA A 96 2.64 17.20 -36.44
CA ALA A 96 3.59 17.58 -37.48
C ALA A 96 3.72 16.51 -38.58
N HIS A 97 3.58 15.23 -38.22
CA HIS A 97 3.68 14.10 -39.15
C HIS A 97 2.34 13.69 -39.77
N GLY A 98 1.21 14.22 -39.28
CA GLY A 98 -0.13 13.92 -39.81
C GLY A 98 -0.57 12.48 -39.52
N GLU A 99 0.02 11.84 -38.52
CA GLU A 99 -0.33 10.48 -38.09
C GLU A 99 -1.40 10.52 -37.00
N GLU A 100 -2.27 9.51 -36.91
CA GLU A 100 -3.28 9.38 -35.85
C GLU A 100 -2.90 8.28 -34.84
N VAL A 101 -1.66 8.33 -34.35
CA VAL A 101 -1.18 7.32 -33.38
C VAL A 101 -1.42 7.81 -31.96
N SER A 102 -2.20 7.05 -31.18
CA SER A 102 -2.37 7.30 -29.75
C SER A 102 -1.07 6.99 -28.98
N PRO A 103 -0.62 7.88 -28.07
CA PRO A 103 0.48 7.58 -27.14
C PRO A 103 0.19 6.46 -26.12
N PHE A 104 -1.06 5.98 -26.06
CA PHE A 104 -1.54 4.97 -25.14
C PHE A 104 -1.89 3.69 -25.90
N SER A 105 -1.52 2.54 -25.33
CA SER A 105 -1.93 1.23 -25.83
C SER A 105 -3.44 1.09 -25.74
N GLU A 106 -4.06 0.58 -26.80
CA GLU A 106 -5.48 0.22 -26.77
C GLU A 106 -5.77 -0.76 -25.63
N GLY A 107 -6.99 -0.66 -25.13
CA GLY A 107 -7.40 -1.18 -23.85
C GLY A 107 -8.08 -2.51 -23.87
#